data_AF-A0A6L5YVV2-F1
#
_entry.id   AF-A0A6L5YVV2-F1
#
_cell.length_a   1.000
_cell.length_b   1.000
_cell.length_c   1.000
_cell.angle_alpha   90.00
_cell.angle_beta   90.00
_cell.angle_gamma   90.00
#
_symmetry.space_group_name_H-M   'P 1'
#
loop_
_entity.id
_entity.type
_entity.pdbx_description
1 polymer ?
#
loop_
_entity_poly.entity_id
_entity_poly.type
_entity_poly.pdbx_seq_one_letter_code
_entity_poly.pdbx_strand_id
1 'polypeptide(L)' 'MIKINILKKGDEVISLNEKFLAVKRKNGTVDVYNILFNESGEMGIDPVKMAEIGFGEGLVEKTMEDGETKVFTF' A
#
# COMPACT_ATOMS: atom_id res chain seq x y z
N MET A 1 18.13 -10.89 10.49
CA MET A 1 17.04 -10.03 11.01
C MET A 1 16.85 -8.88 10.04
N ILE A 2 15.66 -8.72 9.46
CA ILE A 2 15.35 -7.65 8.50
C ILE A 2 14.63 -6.53 9.24
N LYS A 3 15.01 -5.27 8.97
CA LYS A 3 14.34 -4.07 9.51
C LYS A 3 13.84 -3.22 8.35
N ILE A 4 12.55 -2.91 8.34
CA ILE A 4 11.91 -2.17 7.25
C ILE A 4 11.38 -0.84 7.78
N ASN A 5 11.96 0.28 7.33
CA ASN A 5 11.65 1.63 7.82
C ASN A 5 10.57 2.32 6.96
N ILE A 6 9.39 1.73 6.86
CA ILE A 6 8.29 2.24 6.02
C ILE A 6 7.27 3.11 6.78
N LEU A 7 7.33 3.08 8.11
CA LEU A 7 6.44 3.84 8.98
C LEU A 7 7.00 5.23 9.29
N LYS A 8 6.13 6.23 9.27
CA LYS A 8 6.37 7.55 9.87
C LYS A 8 5.76 7.60 11.28
N LYS A 9 6.10 8.63 12.05
CA LYS A 9 5.55 8.81 13.41
C LYS A 9 4.02 8.92 13.36
N GLY A 10 3.34 8.00 14.03
CA GLY A 10 1.88 7.92 14.10
C GLY A 10 1.24 7.01 13.07
N ASP A 11 2.04 6.32 12.25
CA ASP A 11 1.56 5.23 11.39
C ASP A 11 1.49 3.92 12.17
N GLU A 12 0.61 3.02 11.74
CA GLU A 12 0.38 1.71 12.36
C GLU A 12 0.33 0.62 11.27
N VAL A 13 1.00 -0.50 11.52
CA VAL A 13 0.84 -1.71 10.70
C VAL A 13 -0.46 -2.38 11.11
N ILE A 14 -1.41 -2.52 10.17
CA ILE A 14 -2.70 -3.15 10.45
C ILE A 14 -2.77 -4.61 9.96
N SER A 15 -1.98 -4.96 8.94
CA SER A 15 -1.91 -6.33 8.43
C SER A 15 -0.61 -6.53 7.63
N LEU A 16 -0.04 -7.73 7.73
CA LEU A 16 1.11 -8.18 6.96
C LEU A 16 0.92 -9.66 6.62
N ASN A 17 1.09 -10.01 5.35
CA ASN A 17 1.14 -11.40 4.87
C ASN A 17 2.08 -11.50 3.66
N GLU A 18 2.15 -12.69 3.05
CA GLU A 18 3.05 -12.97 1.92
C GLU A 18 2.76 -12.13 0.65
N LYS A 19 1.60 -11.49 0.55
CA LYS A 19 1.21 -10.69 -0.62
C LYS A 19 1.30 -9.20 -0.37
N PHE A 20 0.90 -8.75 0.82
CA PHE A 20 0.84 -7.32 1.10
C PHE A 20 1.17 -6.92 2.54
N LEU A 21 1.59 -5.67 2.68
CA LEU A 21 1.61 -4.90 3.91
C LEU A 21 0.57 -3.79 3.83
N ALA A 22 -0.29 -3.68 4.84
CA ALA A 22 -1.22 -2.57 5.01
C ALA A 22 -0.77 -1.67 6.17
N VAL A 23 -0.62 -0.38 5.88
CA VAL A 23 -0.20 0.64 6.84
C VAL A 23 -1.29 1.69 6.96
N LYS A 24 -1.87 1.82 8.16
CA LYS A 24 -2.74 2.94 8.50
C LYS A 24 -1.88 4.16 8.75
N ARG A 25 -2.12 5.23 8.01
CA ARG A 25 -1.45 6.52 8.16
C ARG A 25 -2.11 7.33 9.26
N LYS A 26 -1.36 8.27 9.82
CA LYS A 26 -1.87 9.19 10.86
C LYS A 26 -3.16 9.93 10.46
N ASN A 27 -3.35 10.22 9.18
CA ASN A 27 -4.55 10.89 8.65
C ASN A 27 -5.77 9.95 8.49
N GLY A 28 -5.62 8.66 8.80
CA GLY A 28 -6.68 7.66 8.71
C GLY A 28 -6.75 6.90 7.39
N THR A 29 -6.00 7.29 6.34
CA THR A 29 -5.92 6.49 5.12
C THR A 29 -5.09 5.23 5.33
N VAL A 30 -5.26 4.24 4.46
CA VAL A 30 -4.47 3.01 4.49
C VAL A 30 -3.71 2.86 3.19
N ASP A 31 -2.39 2.77 3.29
CA ASP A 31 -1.54 2.42 2.15
C ASP A 31 -1.36 0.90 2.11
N VAL A 32 -1.52 0.31 0.93
CA VAL A 32 -1.27 -1.11 0.67
C VAL A 32 -0.02 -1.23 -0.19
N TYR A 33 0.94 -2.04 0.24
CA TYR A 33 2.20 -2.30 -0.45
C TYR A 33 2.32 -3.76 -0.83
N ASN A 34 2.91 -4.04 -1.99
CA ASN A 34 3.30 -5.40 -2.36
C ASN A 34 4.45 -5.89 -1.48
N ILE A 35 4.37 -7.16 -1.06
CA ILE A 35 5.54 -7.88 -0.58
C ILE A 35 6.24 -8.53 -1.77
N LEU A 36 7.55 -8.35 -1.83
CA LEU A 36 8.41 -8.91 -2.85
C LEU A 36 9.33 -9.94 -2.22
N PHE A 37 9.71 -10.97 -2.98
CA PHE A 37 10.74 -11.93 -2.59
C PHE A 37 11.80 -11.97 -3.67
N ASN A 38 13.08 -11.92 -3.29
CA ASN A 38 14.16 -12.16 -4.23
C ASN A 38 14.34 -13.67 -4.50
N GLU A 39 15.25 -14.01 -5.40
CA GLU A 39 15.54 -15.41 -5.76
C GLU A 39 16.02 -16.26 -4.58
N SER A 40 16.57 -15.63 -3.54
CA SER A 40 17.00 -16.28 -2.30
C SER A 40 15.89 -16.38 -1.24
N GLY A 41 14.67 -15.94 -1.56
CA GLY A 41 13.51 -15.95 -0.65
C GLY A 41 13.53 -14.84 0.40
N GLU A 42 14.38 -13.82 0.25
CA GLU A 42 14.42 -12.70 1.19
C GLU A 42 13.29 -11.72 0.89
N MET A 43 12.56 -11.35 1.95
CA MET A 43 11.42 -10.45 1.90
C MET A 43 11.86 -8.99 1.70
N GLY A 44 11.22 -8.32 0.75
CA GLY A 44 11.26 -6.88 0.52
C GLY A 44 9.86 -6.28 0.44
N ILE A 45 9.80 -4.96 0.36
CA ILE A 45 8.57 -4.22 0.10
C ILE A 45 8.76 -3.40 -1.16
N ASP A 46 7.81 -3.49 -2.09
CA ASP A 46 7.75 -2.56 -3.21
C ASP A 46 7.54 -1.13 -2.67
N PRO A 47 8.45 -0.18 -2.93
CA PRO A 47 8.28 1.19 -2.45
C PRO A 47 7.06 1.88 -3.05
N VAL A 48 6.51 1.37 -4.17
CA VAL A 48 5.31 1.89 -4.81
C VAL A 48 4.07 1.29 -4.13
N LYS A 49 3.12 2.15 -3.75
CA LYS A 49 1.84 1.70 -3.20
C LYS A 49 1.08 0.92 -4.29
N MET A 50 0.59 -0.26 -3.94
CA MET A 50 -0.38 -0.99 -4.76
C MET A 50 -1.73 -0.23 -4.80
N ALA A 51 -2.16 0.27 -3.64
CA ALA A 51 -3.40 1.00 -3.48
C ALA A 51 -3.34 1.95 -2.29
N GLU A 52 -4.17 2.99 -2.30
CA GLU A 52 -4.48 3.82 -1.15
C GLU A 52 -6.00 3.70 -0.89
N ILE A 53 -6.37 3.36 0.33
CA ILE A 53 -7.76 3.29 0.77
C ILE A 53 -8.04 4.54 1.59
N GLY A 54 -8.88 5.40 1.03
CA GLY A 54 -9.32 6.65 1.65
C GLY A 54 -10.78 6.62 2.08
N PHE A 55 -11.25 7.77 2.54
CA PHE A 55 -12.67 8.00 2.82
C PHE A 55 -13.41 8.31 1.52
N GLY A 56 -14.61 7.77 1.31
CA GLY A 56 -15.40 8.01 0.11
C GLY A 56 -16.70 7.21 0.05
N GLU A 57 -17.35 7.26 -1.10
CA GLU A 57 -18.67 6.66 -1.36
C GLU A 57 -18.59 5.27 -2.02
N GLY A 58 -17.42 4.64 -1.93
CA GLY A 58 -17.22 3.32 -2.51
C GLY A 58 -16.87 3.34 -4.00
N LEU A 59 -15.85 4.13 -4.34
CA LEU A 59 -15.33 4.25 -5.70
C LEU A 59 -13.87 3.77 -5.73
N VAL A 60 -13.45 3.27 -6.89
CA VAL A 60 -12.05 2.98 -7.21
C VAL A 60 -11.58 3.97 -8.24
N GLU A 61 -10.54 4.73 -7.89
CA GLU A 61 -9.90 5.70 -8.78
C GLU A 61 -8.54 5.15 -9.22
N LYS A 62 -8.27 5.18 -10.53
CA LYS A 62 -6.97 4.80 -11.08
C LYS A 62 -6.47 5.90 -12.01
N THR A 63 -5.40 6.57 -11.58
CA THR A 63 -4.63 7.49 -12.43
C THR A 63 -3.66 6.69 -13.30
N MET A 64 -3.75 6.89 -14.61
CA MET A 64 -2.88 6.29 -15.62
C MET A 64 -1.62 7.14 -15.83
N GLU A 65 -0.64 6.61 -16.56
CA GLU A 65 0.64 7.29 -16.82
C GLU A 65 0.48 8.60 -17.60
N ASP A 66 -0.56 8.72 -18.42
CA ASP A 66 -0.92 9.93 -19.17
C ASP A 66 -1.65 10.99 -18.33
N GLY A 67 -1.91 10.70 -17.05
CA GLY A 67 -2.64 11.58 -16.13
C GLY A 67 -4.16 11.43 -16.19
N GLU A 68 -4.71 10.60 -17.07
CA GLU A 68 -6.14 10.31 -17.07
C GLU A 68 -6.53 9.53 -15.81
N THR A 69 -7.61 9.93 -15.15
CA THR A 69 -8.16 9.20 -14.01
C THR A 69 -9.44 8.49 -14.40
N LYS A 70 -9.45 7.16 -14.25
CA LYS A 70 -10.64 6.33 -14.44
C LYS A 70 -11.28 6.02 -13.10
N VAL A 71 -12.61 6.14 -13.04
CA VAL A 71 -13.41 5.87 -11.85
C VAL A 71 -14.28 4.64 -12.11
N PHE A 72 -14.28 3.71 -11.17
CA PHE A 72 -15.08 2.49 -11.21
C PHE A 72 -15.89 2.39 -9.91
N THR A 73 -17.11 1.89 -10.00
CA THR A 73 -17.90 1.46 -8.84
C THR A 73 -17.70 -0.03 -8.61
N PHE A 74 -17.90 -0.49 -7.38
CA PHE A 74 -17.93 -1.92 -7.07
C PHE A 74 -19.18 -2.60 -7.65
#